data_AF-A0A2E2EBC4-F1
#
_entry.id   AF-A0A2E2EBC4-F1
#
_cell.length_a   1.000
_cell.length_b   1.000
_cell.length_c   1.000
_cell.angle_alpha   90.00
_cell.angle_beta   90.00
_cell.angle_gamma   90.00
#
_symmetry.space_group_name_H-M   'P 1'
#
loop_
_entity.id
_entity.type
_entity.pdbx_description
1 polymer ?
#
loop_
_entity_poly.entity_id
_entity_poly.type
_entity_poly.pdbx_seq_one_letter_code
_entity_poly.pdbx_strand_id
1 'polypeptide(L)'
;MKFCLSLFFLILLSCGPKPKQESLSFKKFEVGGTPIDLYKQDKECLSIFNADEIPSFHIPRFLNGTFAFVKMSFKGQLRDNYVLSPVKAPIAKSYYATTGLIDAKLKYNGQKYGHTQYWLRWKNKGSLLDVCPATNSYLRNSFESAGLSVSDSIHKAYQGIVQTGQLKQIAPIDVVVGAKIRVSQKFYGGRSHKTQRLSYMTDNAFYAPSEQKIVFLPQSEEEKASSANAPFWEIPMVAAHEYGHHVFHQVMSAKSSSALKIVHSYGCFKAHMDYKILYGKVGKKASAEFALGAINEAFADLISYYTLSEKESSLTKVQCFAKNRDVGSETFMDESLKEFSVTARIYMDSTYKFSDDRNCNTPNYQEIHDVGAIFAYQADQLLSQVLAEKEMKLKVLLKWLKVFAIKKSDFKTSSVSVYMFRSLELLRKLARDYLNEEFGAVDCQSLRRAFPYTSNDENYRCKYL
;
A
#
# COMPACT_ATOMS: atom_id res chain seq x y z
N MET A 1 1.58 -97.57 -26.77
CA MET A 1 1.13 -97.57 -28.18
C MET A 1 0.44 -96.23 -28.46
N LYS A 2 0.96 -95.46 -29.44
CA LYS A 2 0.36 -94.34 -30.21
C LYS A 2 -0.24 -93.14 -29.41
N PHE A 3 0.32 -91.92 -29.43
CA PHE A 3 0.53 -90.89 -30.48
C PHE A 3 -0.47 -89.72 -30.39
N CYS A 4 0.07 -88.56 -30.02
CA CYS A 4 -0.08 -87.21 -30.61
C CYS A 4 -1.37 -86.36 -30.57
N LEU A 5 -1.11 -85.09 -30.18
CA LEU A 5 -1.61 -83.79 -30.67
C LEU A 5 -3.10 -83.45 -30.40
N SER A 6 -3.50 -82.22 -30.02
CA SER A 6 -2.88 -80.91 -30.26
C SER A 6 -3.47 -79.79 -29.40
N LEU A 7 -2.71 -78.69 -29.36
CA LEU A 7 -3.10 -77.27 -29.27
C LEU A 7 -3.16 -76.55 -27.90
N PHE A 8 -1.96 -76.16 -27.50
CA PHE A 8 -1.58 -74.87 -26.92
C PHE A 8 -2.36 -73.65 -27.46
N PHE A 9 -2.79 -72.76 -26.55
CA PHE A 9 -2.61 -71.31 -26.70
C PHE A 9 -2.37 -70.68 -25.32
N LEU A 10 -1.09 -70.41 -25.02
CA LEU A 10 -0.63 -69.58 -23.91
C LEU A 10 -0.83 -68.10 -24.29
N ILE A 11 -1.67 -67.37 -23.58
CA ILE A 11 -1.58 -65.90 -23.50
C ILE A 11 -0.92 -65.57 -22.17
N LEU A 12 0.41 -65.40 -22.22
CA LEU A 12 1.19 -64.80 -21.15
C LEU A 12 0.87 -63.30 -21.08
N LEU A 13 -0.04 -62.92 -20.19
CA LEU A 13 -0.14 -61.55 -19.69
C LEU A 13 1.08 -61.28 -18.81
N SER A 14 2.15 -60.85 -19.47
CA SER A 14 3.29 -60.17 -18.87
C SER A 14 2.77 -59.01 -18.02
N CYS A 15 2.80 -59.17 -16.69
CA CYS A 15 2.79 -58.05 -15.75
C CYS A 15 4.10 -57.28 -15.97
N GLY A 16 4.08 -56.36 -16.92
CA GLY A 16 5.18 -55.42 -17.13
C GLY A 16 5.57 -54.75 -15.81
N PRO A 17 6.85 -54.43 -15.61
CA PRO A 17 7.32 -53.82 -14.38
C PRO A 17 6.48 -52.58 -14.08
N LYS A 18 5.89 -52.52 -12.87
CA LYS A 18 5.20 -51.32 -12.39
C LYS A 18 6.14 -50.13 -12.65
N PRO A 19 5.67 -49.09 -13.37
CA PRO A 19 6.52 -47.95 -13.66
C PRO A 19 7.04 -47.41 -12.34
N LYS A 20 8.38 -47.34 -12.20
CA LYS A 20 9.02 -46.70 -11.06
C LYS A 20 8.38 -45.32 -10.94
N GLN A 21 7.74 -45.08 -9.79
CA GLN A 21 7.20 -43.78 -9.44
C GLN A 21 8.40 -42.84 -9.33
N GLU A 22 8.76 -42.19 -10.43
CA GLU A 22 9.80 -41.17 -10.42
C GLU A 22 9.41 -40.13 -9.37
N SER A 23 10.27 -39.98 -8.37
CA SER A 23 10.16 -38.89 -7.41
C SER A 23 10.34 -37.58 -8.19
N LEU A 24 9.23 -37.01 -8.66
CA LEU A 24 9.15 -35.75 -9.38
C LEU A 24 9.67 -34.63 -8.47
N SER A 25 10.98 -34.40 -8.52
CA SER A 25 11.69 -33.33 -7.81
C SER A 25 11.44 -31.99 -8.52
N PHE A 26 11.23 -30.94 -7.73
CA PHE A 26 11.03 -29.58 -8.23
C PHE A 26 12.33 -29.08 -8.86
N LYS A 27 12.36 -28.83 -10.19
CA LYS A 27 13.58 -28.45 -10.93
C LYS A 27 13.35 -27.20 -11.79
N LYS A 28 13.34 -26.02 -11.16
CA LYS A 28 13.78 -24.73 -11.76
C LYS A 28 13.76 -23.67 -10.67
N PHE A 29 14.89 -23.03 -10.40
CA PHE A 29 15.01 -21.90 -9.48
C PHE A 29 15.18 -20.61 -10.29
N GLU A 30 14.29 -19.65 -10.10
CA GLU A 30 14.44 -18.29 -10.60
C GLU A 30 14.47 -17.37 -9.37
N VAL A 31 15.57 -16.63 -9.21
CA VAL A 31 15.75 -15.63 -8.14
C VAL A 31 15.46 -14.27 -8.76
N GLY A 32 14.62 -13.47 -8.09
CA GLY A 32 14.34 -12.09 -8.50
C GLY A 32 14.18 -11.18 -7.28
N GLY A 33 14.55 -9.91 -7.45
CA GLY A 33 14.48 -8.88 -6.41
C GLY A 33 15.53 -9.10 -5.34
N THR A 34 16.82 -9.06 -5.70
CA THR A 34 17.88 -9.32 -4.71
C THR A 34 17.97 -8.14 -3.75
N PRO A 35 17.65 -8.30 -2.45
CA PRO A 35 17.58 -7.17 -1.53
C PRO A 35 18.98 -6.63 -1.23
N ILE A 36 19.14 -5.31 -1.22
CA ILE A 36 20.33 -4.66 -0.68
C ILE A 36 20.43 -4.93 0.82
N ASP A 37 21.65 -5.14 1.30
CA ASP A 37 21.90 -5.28 2.73
C ASP A 37 22.03 -3.92 3.39
N LEU A 38 21.17 -3.68 4.37
CA LEU A 38 21.38 -2.65 5.39
C LEU A 38 22.25 -3.23 6.50
N TYR A 39 23.13 -2.41 7.05
CA TYR A 39 24.00 -2.79 8.17
C TYR A 39 23.71 -1.95 9.40
N LYS A 40 24.00 -2.51 10.58
CA LYS A 40 24.02 -1.74 11.83
C LYS A 40 25.33 -0.98 11.87
N GLN A 41 25.29 0.34 12.02
CA GLN A 41 26.50 1.16 12.04
C GLN A 41 27.15 1.17 13.42
N ASP A 42 26.36 1.19 14.49
CA ASP A 42 26.88 1.31 15.85
C ASP A 42 26.45 0.10 16.70
N LYS A 43 27.39 -0.79 17.03
CA LYS A 43 27.07 -2.00 17.82
C LYS A 43 26.95 -1.75 19.33
N GLU A 44 27.52 -0.67 19.85
CA GLU A 44 27.68 -0.44 21.30
C GLU A 44 27.35 1.02 21.68
N CYS A 45 26.07 1.37 21.72
CA CYS A 45 25.64 2.63 22.36
C CYS A 45 25.70 2.45 23.89
N LEU A 46 26.85 2.76 24.50
CA LEU A 46 27.00 2.67 25.97
C LEU A 46 26.40 3.88 26.70
N SER A 47 26.25 5.02 26.02
CA SER A 47 25.60 6.22 26.57
C SER A 47 24.10 6.26 26.23
N ILE A 48 23.33 6.90 27.11
CA ILE A 48 21.90 7.21 26.93
C ILE A 48 21.74 8.72 26.69
N PHE A 49 20.71 9.12 25.94
CA PHE A 49 20.39 10.54 25.77
C PHE A 49 19.92 11.15 27.09
N ASN A 50 20.43 12.33 27.44
CA ASN A 50 19.86 13.10 28.55
C ASN A 50 18.50 13.68 28.14
N ALA A 51 17.55 13.77 29.07
CA ALA A 51 16.20 14.29 28.79
C ALA A 51 16.19 15.75 28.25
N ASP A 52 17.24 16.51 28.58
CA ASP A 52 17.42 17.90 28.15
C ASP A 52 18.22 18.04 26.84
N GLU A 53 18.81 16.96 26.34
CA GLU A 53 19.53 16.99 25.06
C GLU A 53 18.54 17.10 23.90
N ILE A 54 18.92 17.91 22.91
CA ILE A 54 18.21 18.00 21.63
C ILE A 54 19.05 17.21 20.62
N PRO A 55 18.87 15.89 20.54
CA PRO A 55 19.56 15.09 19.55
C PRO A 55 19.16 15.58 18.17
N SER A 56 20.18 15.86 17.36
CA SER A 56 19.98 16.21 15.97
C SER A 56 20.85 15.35 15.07
N PHE A 57 20.23 14.74 14.07
CA PHE A 57 20.91 13.86 13.13
C PHE A 57 20.84 14.41 11.72
N HIS A 58 21.91 14.23 10.95
CA HIS A 58 21.93 14.52 9.52
C HIS A 58 21.62 13.21 8.78
N ILE A 59 20.43 13.13 8.21
CA ILE A 59 19.92 11.90 7.56
C ILE A 59 19.65 12.19 6.08
N PRO A 60 20.05 11.31 5.15
CA PRO A 60 19.73 11.45 3.75
C PRO A 60 18.22 11.29 3.50
N ARG A 61 17.66 12.19 2.70
CA ARG A 61 16.28 12.15 2.20
C ARG A 61 16.24 12.36 0.70
N PHE A 62 15.23 11.80 0.06
CA PHE A 62 14.88 12.16 -1.30
C PHE A 62 13.74 13.19 -1.28
N LEU A 63 14.07 14.43 -1.64
CA LEU A 63 13.17 15.58 -1.60
C LEU A 63 13.07 16.20 -2.99
N ASN A 64 11.84 16.30 -3.50
CA ASN A 64 11.55 16.92 -4.79
C ASN A 64 12.50 16.50 -5.93
N GLY A 65 12.76 15.19 -6.05
CA GLY A 65 13.62 14.65 -7.09
C GLY A 65 15.13 14.79 -6.86
N THR A 66 15.57 15.14 -5.66
CA THR A 66 16.98 15.31 -5.32
C THR A 66 17.32 14.72 -3.94
N PHE A 67 18.54 14.21 -3.78
CA PHE A 67 19.04 13.81 -2.46
C PHE A 67 19.52 15.02 -1.67
N ALA A 68 19.10 15.09 -0.41
CA ALA A 68 19.54 16.12 0.53
C ALA A 68 19.80 15.49 1.90
N PHE A 69 20.84 15.95 2.59
CA PHE A 69 21.00 15.68 4.02
C PHE A 69 20.17 16.69 4.80
N VAL A 70 19.23 16.20 5.59
CA VAL A 70 18.35 17.04 6.41
C VAL A 70 18.74 16.88 7.86
N LYS A 71 18.92 18.01 8.54
CA LYS A 71 19.07 18.04 10.00
C LYS A 71 17.69 17.82 10.63
N MET A 72 17.52 16.69 11.29
CA MET A 72 16.29 16.32 12.00
C MET A 72 16.51 16.45 13.49
N SER A 73 15.55 17.02 14.21
CA SER A 73 15.56 17.07 15.66
C SER A 73 14.53 16.09 16.21
N PHE A 74 14.97 15.20 17.09
CA PHE A 74 14.11 14.25 17.78
C PHE A 74 13.87 14.71 19.22
N LYS A 75 13.74 16.02 19.44
CA LYS A 75 13.52 16.59 20.78
C LYS A 75 12.29 15.95 21.44
N GLY A 76 12.51 15.29 22.58
CA GLY A 76 11.51 14.51 23.29
C GLY A 76 11.07 13.23 22.58
N GLN A 77 11.48 13.00 21.32
CA GLN A 77 11.18 11.78 20.56
C GLN A 77 12.22 10.68 20.74
N LEU A 78 13.17 10.86 21.65
CA LEU A 78 14.06 9.80 22.09
C LEU A 78 13.77 9.47 23.55
N ARG A 79 13.73 8.17 23.85
CA ARG A 79 13.76 7.66 25.21
C ARG A 79 14.78 6.53 25.28
N ASP A 80 15.71 6.66 26.22
CA ASP A 80 16.92 5.85 26.31
C ASP A 80 17.75 6.02 25.03
N ASN A 81 17.72 5.03 24.14
CA ASN A 81 18.35 5.04 22.81
C ASN A 81 17.35 4.73 21.69
N TYR A 82 16.05 4.76 21.97
CA TYR A 82 15.01 4.39 21.01
C TYR A 82 14.25 5.62 20.53
N VAL A 83 13.95 5.65 19.23
CA VAL A 83 13.07 6.67 18.65
C VAL A 83 11.63 6.39 19.10
N LEU A 84 11.20 7.11 20.13
CA LEU A 84 9.91 7.04 20.79
C LEU A 84 9.40 8.47 21.02
N SER A 85 8.33 8.88 20.34
CA SER A 85 7.74 10.22 20.51
C SER A 85 7.41 10.55 21.98
N PRO A 86 7.57 11.82 22.42
CA PRO A 86 7.27 12.20 23.79
C PRO A 86 5.75 12.17 23.96
N VAL A 87 5.26 11.34 24.88
CA VAL A 87 3.85 11.29 25.34
C VAL A 87 2.83 10.92 24.24
N LYS A 88 2.22 9.72 24.32
CA LYS A 88 1.26 9.17 23.32
C LYS A 88 1.87 9.11 21.90
N ALA A 89 2.87 8.26 21.75
CA ALA A 89 3.66 8.16 20.53
C ALA A 89 2.86 7.59 19.33
N PRO A 90 3.09 8.06 18.09
CA PRO A 90 2.59 7.38 16.91
C PRO A 90 3.34 6.08 16.64
N ILE A 91 4.57 5.94 17.12
CA ILE A 91 5.41 4.75 16.97
C ILE A 91 5.57 4.08 18.32
N ALA A 92 5.17 2.81 18.42
CA ALA A 92 5.39 1.98 19.60
C ALA A 92 6.84 1.53 19.67
N LYS A 93 7.33 0.89 18.60
CA LYS A 93 8.68 0.34 18.51
C LYS A 93 9.14 0.33 17.06
N SER A 94 10.44 0.56 16.85
CA SER A 94 11.10 0.39 15.55
C SER A 94 11.99 -0.85 15.58
N TYR A 95 11.90 -1.68 14.55
CA TYR A 95 12.60 -2.95 14.42
C TYR A 95 13.43 -2.99 13.14
N TYR A 96 14.53 -3.74 13.19
CA TYR A 96 15.37 -4.01 12.02
C TYR A 96 15.77 -5.49 11.94
N ALA A 97 16.40 -5.89 10.84
CA ALA A 97 16.86 -7.27 10.59
C ALA A 97 15.76 -8.34 10.76
N THR A 98 14.51 -7.96 10.48
CA THR A 98 13.36 -8.85 10.56
C THR A 98 13.34 -9.76 9.31
N THR A 99 12.98 -11.03 9.48
CA THR A 99 12.87 -11.96 8.35
C THR A 99 11.49 -12.59 8.27
N GLY A 100 10.91 -12.61 7.08
CA GLY A 100 9.59 -13.15 6.78
C GLY A 100 9.62 -14.23 5.73
N LEU A 101 8.61 -15.10 5.73
CA LEU A 101 8.38 -16.08 4.69
C LEU A 101 6.92 -16.00 4.23
N ILE A 102 6.73 -15.88 2.92
CA ILE A 102 5.46 -16.06 2.25
C ILE A 102 5.52 -17.35 1.44
N ASP A 103 4.68 -18.33 1.77
CA ASP A 103 4.52 -19.54 0.97
C ASP A 103 3.23 -19.44 0.14
N ALA A 104 3.37 -19.45 -1.18
CA ALA A 104 2.26 -19.42 -2.11
C ALA A 104 2.14 -20.76 -2.85
N LYS A 105 0.92 -21.29 -2.92
CA LYS A 105 0.59 -22.45 -3.75
C LYS A 105 -0.28 -22.01 -4.93
N LEU A 106 0.19 -22.28 -6.13
CA LEU A 106 -0.41 -21.84 -7.39
C LEU A 106 -0.85 -23.07 -8.19
N LYS A 107 -2.16 -23.22 -8.43
CA LYS A 107 -2.72 -24.38 -9.14
C LYS A 107 -3.17 -23.97 -10.54
N TYR A 108 -2.60 -24.60 -11.56
CA TYR A 108 -3.01 -24.46 -12.95
C TYR A 108 -4.36 -25.12 -13.17
N ASN A 109 -5.25 -24.42 -13.85
CA ASN A 109 -6.59 -24.91 -14.17
C ASN A 109 -6.80 -25.22 -15.67
N GLY A 110 -5.73 -25.31 -16.46
CA GLY A 110 -5.81 -25.52 -17.91
C GLY A 110 -5.56 -24.26 -18.75
N GLN A 111 -5.79 -23.06 -18.18
CA GLN A 111 -5.55 -21.78 -18.87
C GLN A 111 -4.64 -20.83 -18.07
N LYS A 112 -4.77 -20.80 -16.74
CA LYS A 112 -3.98 -19.91 -15.86
C LYS A 112 -3.68 -20.59 -14.52
N TYR A 113 -2.71 -20.07 -13.79
CA TYR A 113 -2.50 -20.42 -12.39
C TYR A 113 -3.48 -19.62 -11.50
N GLY A 114 -4.32 -20.34 -10.77
CA GLY A 114 -5.13 -19.83 -9.67
C GLY A 114 -4.34 -19.80 -8.37
N HIS A 115 -4.52 -18.74 -7.58
CA HIS A 115 -3.85 -18.55 -6.29
C HIS A 115 -4.69 -19.19 -5.20
N THR A 116 -4.09 -19.98 -4.31
CA THR A 116 -4.86 -20.64 -3.24
C THR A 116 -4.76 -19.93 -1.91
N GLN A 117 -3.57 -19.56 -1.40
CA GLN A 117 -3.40 -18.80 -0.14
C GLN A 117 -2.04 -18.12 -0.05
N TYR A 118 -1.99 -16.96 0.63
CA TYR A 118 -0.77 -16.26 1.04
C TYR A 118 -0.83 -16.01 2.56
N TRP A 119 0.23 -16.35 3.26
CA TRP A 119 0.37 -16.04 4.69
C TRP A 119 1.79 -15.56 4.92
N LEU A 120 1.95 -14.30 5.33
CA LEU A 120 3.22 -13.80 5.83
C LEU A 120 3.47 -14.41 7.20
N ARG A 121 4.60 -15.11 7.33
CA ARG A 121 5.05 -15.71 8.60
C ARG A 121 6.41 -15.15 8.95
N TRP A 122 6.49 -14.37 10.02
CA TRP A 122 7.76 -13.90 10.56
C TRP A 122 8.56 -15.07 11.12
N LYS A 123 9.79 -15.23 10.63
CA LYS A 123 10.75 -16.22 11.11
C LYS A 123 11.65 -15.63 12.19
N ASN A 124 12.04 -14.38 12.03
CA ASN A 124 12.72 -13.58 13.04
C ASN A 124 11.95 -12.26 13.18
N LYS A 125 11.63 -11.87 14.42
CA LYS A 125 10.95 -10.59 14.73
C LYS A 125 11.89 -9.37 14.67
N GLY A 126 13.19 -9.60 14.47
CA GLY A 126 14.19 -8.55 14.41
C GLY A 126 14.65 -8.07 15.78
N SER A 127 15.53 -7.07 15.77
CA SER A 127 16.01 -6.36 16.95
C SER A 127 15.41 -4.97 17.02
N LEU A 128 15.27 -4.41 18.22
CA LEU A 128 14.87 -3.01 18.38
C LEU A 128 15.95 -2.09 17.81
N LEU A 129 15.53 -1.08 17.07
CA LEU A 129 16.42 -0.08 16.50
C LEU A 129 16.85 0.93 17.56
N ASP A 130 18.12 0.89 17.94
CA ASP A 130 18.80 1.84 18.80
C ASP A 130 19.56 2.90 18.00
N VAL A 131 19.62 4.12 18.52
CA VAL A 131 20.43 5.23 18.01
C VAL A 131 21.34 5.74 19.13
N CYS A 132 22.55 6.16 18.77
CA CYS A 132 23.60 6.51 19.73
C CYS A 132 23.69 8.03 19.96
N PRO A 133 23.86 8.49 21.22
CA PRO A 133 24.05 9.91 21.52
C PRO A 133 25.30 10.56 20.95
N ALA A 134 26.37 9.80 20.79
CA ALA A 134 27.63 10.31 20.24
C ALA A 134 27.58 10.51 18.71
N THR A 135 26.54 10.00 18.03
CA THR A 135 26.46 9.99 16.58
C THR A 135 25.53 11.10 16.09
N ASN A 136 26.05 12.03 15.27
CA ASN A 136 25.26 13.13 14.70
C ASN A 136 24.82 12.88 13.24
N SER A 137 25.20 11.75 12.66
CA SER A 137 24.90 11.35 11.29
C SER A 137 25.03 9.85 11.10
N TYR A 138 24.20 9.29 10.22
CA TYR A 138 24.23 7.87 9.88
C TYR A 138 24.47 7.69 8.39
N LEU A 139 25.20 6.63 8.04
CA LEU A 139 25.42 6.24 6.66
C LEU A 139 24.08 5.87 6.02
N ARG A 140 23.92 6.23 4.75
CA ARG A 140 22.67 6.09 4.01
C ARG A 140 22.05 4.70 4.09
N ASN A 141 22.86 3.66 3.92
CA ASN A 141 22.45 2.24 3.92
C ASN A 141 22.56 1.59 5.31
N SER A 142 22.33 2.36 6.38
CA SER A 142 22.24 1.84 7.74
C SER A 142 20.78 1.67 8.18
N PHE A 143 20.54 0.79 9.15
CA PHE A 143 19.20 0.64 9.73
C PHE A 143 18.77 1.90 10.49
N GLU A 144 19.72 2.59 11.11
CA GLU A 144 19.54 3.81 11.90
C GLU A 144 19.08 4.95 10.99
N SER A 145 19.75 5.16 9.85
CA SER A 145 19.33 6.15 8.84
C SER A 145 17.92 5.88 8.32
N ALA A 146 17.63 4.63 7.93
CA ALA A 146 16.31 4.24 7.44
C ALA A 146 15.22 4.45 8.49
N GLY A 147 15.46 4.00 9.72
CA GLY A 147 14.50 4.11 10.81
C GLY A 147 14.26 5.54 11.27
N LEU A 148 15.29 6.38 11.35
CA LEU A 148 15.15 7.81 11.68
C LEU A 148 14.34 8.55 10.61
N SER A 149 14.64 8.32 9.32
CA SER A 149 13.91 8.95 8.21
C SER A 149 12.41 8.59 8.21
N VAL A 150 12.10 7.30 8.39
CA VAL A 150 10.71 6.83 8.49
C VAL A 150 10.01 7.42 9.72
N SER A 151 10.70 7.44 10.86
CA SER A 151 10.12 7.91 12.12
C SER A 151 9.79 9.39 12.09
N ASP A 152 10.67 10.23 11.51
CA ASP A 152 10.43 11.66 11.31
C ASP A 152 9.15 11.90 10.49
N SER A 153 9.00 11.22 9.36
CA SER A 153 7.81 11.34 8.51
C SER A 153 6.52 10.95 9.21
N ILE A 154 6.52 9.80 9.90
CA ILE A 154 5.36 9.33 10.66
C ILE A 154 5.03 10.33 11.77
N HIS A 155 6.04 10.88 12.43
CA HIS A 155 5.84 11.87 13.48
C HIS A 155 5.21 13.16 12.93
N LYS A 156 5.70 13.69 11.80
CA LYS A 156 5.10 14.87 11.15
C LYS A 156 3.64 14.62 10.76
N ALA A 157 3.36 13.46 10.16
CA ALA A 157 2.01 13.06 9.82
C ALA A 157 1.10 13.00 11.05
N TYR A 158 1.57 12.36 12.12
CA TYR A 158 0.85 12.31 13.39
C TYR A 158 0.60 13.70 13.98
N GLN A 159 1.61 14.56 14.05
CA GLN A 159 1.50 15.92 14.57
C GLN A 159 0.44 16.72 13.81
N GLY A 160 0.49 16.71 12.48
CA GLY A 160 -0.50 17.38 11.66
C GLY A 160 -1.92 16.87 11.93
N ILE A 161 -2.09 15.56 12.11
CA ILE A 161 -3.40 14.96 12.42
C ILE A 161 -3.90 15.37 13.81
N VAL A 162 -3.08 15.25 14.87
CA VAL A 162 -3.53 15.53 16.24
C VAL A 162 -3.80 17.01 16.48
N GLN A 163 -3.05 17.90 15.82
CA GLN A 163 -3.27 19.35 15.89
C GLN A 163 -4.66 19.76 15.41
N THR A 164 -5.28 19.01 14.49
CA THR A 164 -6.66 19.29 14.03
C THR A 164 -7.74 19.09 15.11
N GLY A 165 -7.44 18.36 16.18
CA GLY A 165 -8.38 17.96 17.22
C GLY A 165 -9.47 16.96 16.79
N GLN A 166 -9.45 16.46 15.54
CA GLN A 166 -10.50 15.55 15.03
C GLN A 166 -10.39 14.12 15.59
N LEU A 167 -9.17 13.67 15.84
CA LEU A 167 -8.83 12.36 16.39
C LEU A 167 -8.08 12.55 17.71
N LYS A 168 -8.74 12.21 18.83
CA LYS A 168 -8.19 12.41 20.19
C LYS A 168 -7.07 11.43 20.56
N GLN A 169 -7.08 10.25 19.93
CA GLN A 169 -6.08 9.21 20.16
C GLN A 169 -5.97 8.34 18.91
N ILE A 170 -4.75 8.12 18.46
CA ILE A 170 -4.38 7.14 17.44
C ILE A 170 -3.49 6.14 18.17
N ALA A 171 -3.82 4.86 18.12
CA ALA A 171 -2.98 3.87 18.79
C ALA A 171 -1.59 3.85 18.12
N PRO A 172 -0.51 3.67 18.88
CA PRO A 172 0.83 3.59 18.32
C PRO A 172 0.95 2.43 17.33
N ILE A 173 1.91 2.52 16.41
CA ILE A 173 2.22 1.49 15.42
C ILE A 173 3.67 1.01 15.54
N ASP A 174 3.93 -0.26 15.28
CA ASP A 174 5.30 -0.73 15.13
C ASP A 174 5.83 -0.42 13.72
N VAL A 175 7.12 -0.12 13.61
CA VAL A 175 7.79 0.13 12.33
C VAL A 175 8.86 -0.93 12.14
N VAL A 176 8.97 -1.49 10.93
CA VAL A 176 10.01 -2.46 10.57
C VAL A 176 10.76 -1.93 9.35
N VAL A 177 12.08 -1.75 9.47
CA VAL A 177 12.93 -1.32 8.36
C VAL A 177 13.87 -2.42 7.89
N GLY A 178 14.06 -2.52 6.58
CA GLY A 178 14.93 -3.53 5.96
C GLY A 178 14.45 -4.96 6.19
N ALA A 179 13.14 -5.20 6.20
CA ALA A 179 12.60 -6.55 6.38
C ALA A 179 12.93 -7.44 5.18
N LYS A 180 13.62 -8.56 5.39
CA LYS A 180 13.89 -9.54 4.34
C LYS A 180 12.76 -10.56 4.27
N ILE A 181 11.83 -10.35 3.36
CA ILE A 181 10.69 -11.27 3.16
C ILE A 181 10.95 -12.16 1.95
N ARG A 182 11.16 -13.45 2.21
CA ARG A 182 11.32 -14.47 1.16
C ARG A 182 9.95 -14.93 0.68
N VAL A 183 9.75 -14.99 -0.62
CA VAL A 183 8.54 -15.53 -1.25
C VAL A 183 8.88 -16.85 -1.92
N SER A 184 8.16 -17.90 -1.56
CA SER A 184 8.29 -19.24 -2.10
C SER A 184 6.99 -19.62 -2.81
N GLN A 185 7.02 -19.68 -4.14
CA GLN A 185 5.85 -19.99 -4.96
C GLN A 185 5.97 -21.39 -5.54
N LYS A 186 5.03 -22.28 -5.23
CA LYS A 186 4.96 -23.65 -5.76
C LYS A 186 3.83 -23.77 -6.78
N PHE A 187 4.17 -24.13 -8.01
CA PHE A 187 3.25 -24.29 -9.13
C PHE A 187 2.83 -25.75 -9.29
N TYR A 188 1.53 -26.01 -9.46
CA TYR A 188 0.91 -27.33 -9.55
C TYR A 188 0.00 -27.45 -10.77
N GLY A 189 0.07 -28.55 -11.53
CA GLY A 189 -0.79 -28.81 -12.69
C GLY A 189 -0.28 -28.15 -13.97
N GLY A 190 -0.41 -28.84 -15.11
CA GLY A 190 0.19 -28.47 -16.40
C GLY A 190 0.89 -29.67 -17.04
N ARG A 191 1.11 -29.65 -18.37
CA ARG A 191 1.68 -30.80 -19.13
C ARG A 191 3.12 -31.16 -18.71
N SER A 192 3.82 -30.24 -18.06
CA SER A 192 5.17 -30.42 -17.52
C SER A 192 5.36 -29.47 -16.33
N HIS A 193 5.97 -29.94 -15.24
CA HIS A 193 6.57 -29.17 -14.12
C HIS A 193 5.73 -28.85 -12.88
N LYS A 194 6.21 -29.38 -11.75
CA LYS A 194 6.15 -28.77 -10.43
C LYS A 194 7.32 -27.78 -10.31
N THR A 195 7.09 -26.49 -10.55
CA THR A 195 8.14 -25.46 -10.42
C THR A 195 8.08 -24.81 -9.05
N GLN A 196 9.23 -24.42 -8.49
CA GLN A 196 9.30 -23.58 -7.30
C GLN A 196 10.08 -22.31 -7.60
N ARG A 197 9.43 -21.15 -7.51
CA ARG A 197 10.11 -19.85 -7.59
C ARG A 197 10.44 -19.34 -6.19
N LEU A 198 11.61 -18.74 -6.06
CA LEU A 198 12.08 -18.14 -4.82
C LEU A 198 12.48 -16.70 -5.12
N SER A 199 11.76 -15.73 -4.58
CA SER A 199 12.12 -14.32 -4.71
C SER A 199 12.17 -13.67 -3.33
N TYR A 200 12.63 -12.42 -3.28
CA TYR A 200 12.41 -11.57 -2.13
C TYR A 200 11.44 -10.46 -2.50
N MET A 201 10.72 -9.95 -1.50
CA MET A 201 10.01 -8.69 -1.65
C MET A 201 11.01 -7.55 -1.46
N THR A 202 11.10 -6.66 -2.45
CA THR A 202 11.94 -5.46 -2.46
C THR A 202 11.14 -4.27 -2.96
N ASP A 203 11.72 -3.07 -2.86
CA ASP A 203 11.24 -1.85 -3.54
C ASP A 203 9.79 -1.49 -3.20
N ASN A 204 9.40 -1.72 -1.94
CA ASN A 204 8.03 -1.56 -1.51
C ASN A 204 7.93 -1.27 -0.01
N ALA A 205 6.85 -0.62 0.37
CA ALA A 205 6.42 -0.44 1.75
C ALA A 205 4.96 -0.93 1.88
N PHE A 206 4.55 -1.29 3.08
CA PHE A 206 3.15 -1.62 3.34
C PHE A 206 2.78 -1.53 4.80
N TYR A 207 1.53 -1.14 5.06
CA TYR A 207 0.85 -1.31 6.33
C TYR A 207 0.24 -2.72 6.46
N ALA A 208 0.56 -3.40 7.57
CA ALA A 208 0.05 -4.71 7.95
C ALA A 208 -0.98 -4.58 9.10
N PRO A 209 -2.29 -4.44 8.80
CA PRO A 209 -3.30 -4.13 9.82
C PRO A 209 -3.46 -5.18 10.91
N SER A 210 -3.32 -6.47 10.57
CA SER A 210 -3.45 -7.57 11.53
C SER A 210 -2.36 -7.57 12.59
N GLU A 211 -1.23 -6.94 12.31
CA GLU A 211 -0.08 -6.86 13.21
C GLU A 211 0.16 -5.44 13.74
N GLN A 212 -0.58 -4.44 13.21
CA GLN A 212 -0.34 -3.02 13.47
C GLN A 212 1.13 -2.66 13.23
N LYS A 213 1.63 -2.96 12.03
CA LYS A 213 3.00 -2.65 11.61
C LYS A 213 3.04 -1.90 10.29
N ILE A 214 3.98 -0.99 10.13
CA ILE A 214 4.43 -0.52 8.82
C ILE A 214 5.77 -1.19 8.52
N VAL A 215 5.88 -1.79 7.34
CA VAL A 215 7.06 -2.53 6.90
C VAL A 215 7.66 -1.84 5.70
N PHE A 216 8.93 -1.47 5.79
CA PHE A 216 9.76 -1.01 4.69
C PHE A 216 10.69 -2.13 4.26
N LEU A 217 10.55 -2.53 3.01
CA LEU A 217 11.39 -3.56 2.41
C LEU A 217 12.67 -2.93 1.88
N PRO A 218 13.79 -3.67 1.86
CA PRO A 218 15.03 -3.23 1.22
C PRO A 218 14.78 -2.89 -0.26
N GLN A 219 15.54 -1.94 -0.79
CA GLN A 219 15.67 -1.74 -2.23
C GLN A 219 16.29 -3.01 -2.83
N SER A 220 16.04 -3.28 -4.11
CA SER A 220 16.73 -4.32 -4.85
C SER A 220 18.04 -3.82 -5.45
N GLU A 221 19.01 -4.71 -5.65
CA GLU A 221 20.24 -4.39 -6.39
C GLU A 221 19.93 -3.96 -7.83
N GLU A 222 18.85 -4.51 -8.42
CA GLU A 222 18.35 -4.14 -9.74
C GLU A 222 17.91 -2.67 -9.80
N GLU A 223 17.12 -2.20 -8.82
CA GLU A 223 16.67 -0.80 -8.77
C GLU A 223 17.80 0.16 -8.37
N LYS A 224 18.73 -0.27 -7.51
CA LYS A 224 19.89 0.54 -7.10
C LYS A 224 20.82 0.89 -8.25
N ALA A 225 20.94 0.00 -9.24
CA ALA A 225 21.71 0.26 -10.45
C ALA A 225 21.07 1.34 -11.34
N SER A 226 19.75 1.55 -11.21
CA SER A 226 19.07 2.69 -11.81
C SER A 226 19.23 3.91 -10.89
N SER A 227 19.96 4.93 -11.36
CA SER A 227 20.17 6.18 -10.60
C SER A 227 18.88 6.96 -10.29
N ALA A 228 17.73 6.49 -10.79
CA ALA A 228 16.43 7.13 -10.70
C ALA A 228 15.60 6.75 -9.44
N ASN A 229 15.98 5.69 -8.70
CA ASN A 229 15.14 5.18 -7.62
C ASN A 229 15.78 5.35 -6.23
N ALA A 230 15.16 6.21 -5.42
CA ALA A 230 15.43 6.28 -3.99
C ALA A 230 14.71 5.14 -3.26
N PRO A 231 15.36 4.49 -2.28
CA PRO A 231 14.68 3.60 -1.36
C PRO A 231 13.48 4.28 -0.68
N PHE A 232 12.41 3.53 -0.46
CA PHE A 232 11.16 4.09 0.05
C PHE A 232 11.24 4.63 1.47
N TRP A 233 12.20 4.16 2.28
CA TRP A 233 12.45 4.75 3.60
C TRP A 233 13.06 6.15 3.52
N GLU A 234 13.60 6.57 2.37
CA GLU A 234 14.17 7.91 2.15
C GLU A 234 13.15 8.90 1.58
N ILE A 235 11.98 8.42 1.12
CA ILE A 235 10.91 9.22 0.52
C ILE A 235 9.87 9.56 1.61
N PRO A 236 9.79 10.82 2.08
CA PRO A 236 8.95 11.18 3.22
C PRO A 236 7.47 10.85 3.03
N MET A 237 6.97 11.11 1.82
CA MET A 237 5.60 10.83 1.39
C MET A 237 5.21 9.38 1.66
N VAL A 238 6.07 8.40 1.33
CA VAL A 238 5.74 6.97 1.48
C VAL A 238 5.48 6.62 2.95
N ALA A 239 6.31 7.09 3.87
CA ALA A 239 6.10 6.81 5.29
C ALA A 239 4.85 7.48 5.87
N ALA A 240 4.53 8.70 5.44
CA ALA A 240 3.29 9.36 5.82
C ALA A 240 2.06 8.68 5.19
N HIS A 241 2.18 8.17 3.97
CA HIS A 241 1.15 7.41 3.25
C HIS A 241 0.82 6.11 4.00
N GLU A 242 1.82 5.29 4.35
CA GLU A 242 1.60 4.06 5.11
C GLU A 242 0.98 4.33 6.50
N TYR A 243 1.34 5.46 7.12
CA TYR A 243 0.69 5.90 8.35
C TYR A 243 -0.77 6.34 8.13
N GLY A 244 -1.08 6.93 6.98
CA GLY A 244 -2.45 7.21 6.56
C GLY A 244 -3.32 5.95 6.52
N HIS A 245 -2.81 4.82 6.01
CA HIS A 245 -3.54 3.55 6.07
C HIS A 245 -3.82 3.07 7.49
N HIS A 246 -2.86 3.24 8.41
CA HIS A 246 -3.07 2.92 9.82
C HIS A 246 -4.20 3.74 10.43
N VAL A 247 -4.19 5.05 10.20
CA VAL A 247 -5.25 5.97 10.67
C VAL A 247 -6.61 5.59 10.08
N PHE A 248 -6.66 5.32 8.77
CA PHE A 248 -7.87 4.86 8.09
C PHE A 248 -8.42 3.59 8.74
N HIS A 249 -7.58 2.57 8.89
CA HIS A 249 -7.96 1.30 9.48
C HIS A 249 -8.46 1.45 10.92
N GLN A 250 -7.82 2.27 11.75
CA GLN A 250 -8.26 2.49 13.13
C GLN A 250 -9.67 3.10 13.20
N VAL A 251 -9.95 4.13 12.41
CA VAL A 251 -11.27 4.78 12.41
C VAL A 251 -12.34 3.85 11.85
N MET A 252 -12.01 3.12 10.78
CA MET A 252 -12.95 2.24 10.08
C MET A 252 -13.30 0.99 10.89
N SER A 253 -12.34 0.43 11.63
CA SER A 253 -12.52 -0.75 12.47
C SER A 253 -13.20 -0.43 13.80
N ALA A 254 -12.96 0.74 14.40
CA ALA A 254 -13.62 1.17 15.64
C ALA A 254 -15.16 1.28 15.54
N LYS A 255 -15.69 1.37 14.31
CA LYS A 255 -17.13 1.54 14.04
C LYS A 255 -17.80 0.31 13.41
N SER A 256 -17.07 -0.79 13.21
CA SER A 256 -17.60 -2.00 12.58
C SER A 256 -17.62 -3.17 13.56
N SER A 257 -18.81 -3.61 13.98
CA SER A 257 -19.00 -4.80 14.83
C SER A 257 -18.59 -6.10 14.13
N SER A 258 -18.59 -6.12 12.80
CA SER A 258 -17.97 -7.16 11.99
C SER A 258 -16.55 -6.72 11.62
N ALA A 259 -15.53 -7.48 12.04
CA ALA A 259 -14.14 -7.26 11.65
C ALA A 259 -14.05 -7.06 10.13
N LEU A 260 -13.84 -5.81 9.70
CA LEU A 260 -13.61 -5.48 8.30
C LEU A 260 -12.30 -6.16 7.91
N LYS A 261 -12.41 -7.26 7.16
CA LYS A 261 -11.28 -7.75 6.37
C LYS A 261 -11.11 -6.77 5.22
N ILE A 262 -10.48 -5.63 5.48
CA ILE A 262 -9.88 -4.85 4.41
C ILE A 262 -8.82 -5.79 3.83
N VAL A 263 -9.11 -6.36 2.67
CA VAL A 263 -8.18 -7.24 1.97
C VAL A 263 -7.06 -6.33 1.47
N HIS A 264 -6.09 -6.08 2.34
CA HIS A 264 -4.82 -5.52 1.90
C HIS A 264 -4.13 -6.63 1.12
N SER A 265 -4.12 -6.49 -0.20
CA SER A 265 -3.07 -7.11 -0.97
C SER A 265 -1.75 -6.56 -0.45
N TYR A 266 -0.91 -7.42 0.12
CA TYR A 266 0.39 -7.06 0.69
C TYR A 266 1.30 -6.41 -0.35
N GLY A 267 1.13 -5.12 -0.62
CA GLY A 267 2.06 -4.26 -1.33
C GLY A 267 1.35 -3.08 -1.97
N CYS A 268 1.68 -1.89 -1.48
CA CYS A 268 1.21 -0.62 -2.06
C CYS A 268 1.93 -0.30 -3.38
N PHE A 269 3.05 -0.99 -3.69
CA PHE A 269 3.91 -0.53 -4.79
C PHE A 269 4.60 -1.62 -5.65
N LYS A 270 4.47 -2.93 -5.35
CA LYS A 270 4.97 -3.99 -6.26
C LYS A 270 4.36 -5.39 -6.10
N ALA A 271 3.26 -5.55 -5.37
CA ALA A 271 2.70 -6.88 -5.18
C ALA A 271 1.70 -7.24 -6.28
N HIS A 272 2.14 -8.18 -7.13
CA HIS A 272 1.35 -8.99 -8.04
C HIS A 272 0.28 -9.84 -7.32
N MET A 273 -0.60 -9.19 -6.57
CA MET A 273 -1.86 -9.76 -6.17
C MET A 273 -2.89 -9.18 -7.12
N ASP A 274 -2.87 -9.74 -8.34
CA ASP A 274 -4.02 -9.76 -9.24
C ASP A 274 -5.29 -9.74 -8.38
N TYR A 275 -6.10 -8.68 -8.47
CA TYR A 275 -7.50 -8.68 -8.05
C TYR A 275 -8.30 -9.66 -8.95
N LYS A 276 -7.83 -10.90 -9.09
CA LYS A 276 -8.51 -12.06 -9.70
C LYS A 276 -9.86 -12.34 -9.04
N ILE A 277 -10.15 -11.71 -7.90
CA ILE A 277 -11.47 -11.73 -7.26
C ILE A 277 -12.50 -10.92 -8.07
N LEU A 278 -12.09 -9.98 -8.94
CA LEU A 278 -13.01 -9.26 -9.85
C LEU A 278 -13.29 -10.02 -11.16
N TYR A 279 -12.49 -11.04 -11.48
CA TYR A 279 -12.57 -11.68 -12.80
C TYR A 279 -13.36 -12.98 -12.73
N GLY A 280 -14.62 -12.90 -13.17
CA GLY A 280 -15.38 -14.04 -13.66
C GLY A 280 -16.64 -14.43 -12.86
N LYS A 281 -16.79 -14.01 -11.59
CA LYS A 281 -18.03 -14.15 -10.79
C LYS A 281 -18.02 -13.19 -9.61
N VAL A 282 -18.66 -12.03 -9.72
CA VAL A 282 -18.60 -11.05 -8.63
C VAL A 282 -19.94 -10.40 -8.38
N GLY A 283 -20.49 -10.64 -7.19
CA GLY A 283 -21.62 -9.87 -6.69
C GLY A 283 -21.18 -8.48 -6.21
N LYS A 284 -22.17 -7.60 -5.99
CA LYS A 284 -22.04 -6.20 -5.53
C LYS A 284 -21.02 -5.96 -4.38
N LYS A 285 -20.76 -6.99 -3.57
CA LYS A 285 -19.83 -6.94 -2.44
C LYS A 285 -18.38 -6.62 -2.84
N ALA A 286 -17.85 -7.17 -3.93
CA ALA A 286 -16.45 -6.90 -4.27
C ALA A 286 -16.26 -5.51 -4.91
N SER A 287 -17.29 -4.96 -5.56
CA SER A 287 -17.27 -3.57 -6.03
C SER A 287 -17.11 -2.59 -4.86
N ALA A 288 -17.85 -2.82 -3.76
CA ALA A 288 -17.70 -2.01 -2.55
C ALA A 288 -16.33 -2.17 -1.87
N GLU A 289 -15.76 -3.38 -1.87
CA GLU A 289 -14.41 -3.63 -1.34
C GLU A 289 -13.32 -2.95 -2.20
N PHE A 290 -13.43 -3.00 -3.53
CA PHE A 290 -12.54 -2.28 -4.45
C PHE A 290 -12.63 -0.77 -4.24
N ALA A 291 -13.85 -0.21 -4.20
CA ALA A 291 -14.05 1.21 -3.95
C ALA A 291 -13.46 1.64 -2.60
N LEU A 292 -13.66 0.84 -1.55
CA LEU A 292 -13.09 1.11 -0.25
C LEU A 292 -11.55 1.04 -0.24
N GLY A 293 -10.97 0.10 -0.99
CA GLY A 293 -9.53 -0.01 -1.17
C GLY A 293 -8.95 1.23 -1.85
N ALA A 294 -9.53 1.67 -2.97
CA ALA A 294 -9.10 2.88 -3.65
C ALA A 294 -9.32 4.15 -2.80
N ILE A 295 -10.39 4.24 -2.01
CA ILE A 295 -10.59 5.34 -1.06
C ILE A 295 -9.51 5.33 0.04
N ASN A 296 -9.08 4.17 0.51
CA ASN A 296 -8.00 4.05 1.49
C ASN A 296 -6.65 4.53 0.90
N GLU A 297 -6.34 4.16 -0.34
CA GLU A 297 -5.18 4.70 -1.08
C GLU A 297 -5.25 6.23 -1.18
N ALA A 298 -6.40 6.75 -1.59
CA ALA A 298 -6.60 8.19 -1.74
C ALA A 298 -6.46 8.94 -0.41
N PHE A 299 -7.01 8.37 0.67
CA PHE A 299 -6.89 8.94 2.00
C PHE A 299 -5.42 8.99 2.45
N ALA A 300 -4.66 7.91 2.22
CA ALA A 300 -3.24 7.86 2.55
C ALA A 300 -2.42 8.89 1.76
N ASP A 301 -2.71 9.06 0.46
CA ASP A 301 -2.10 10.11 -0.36
C ASP A 301 -2.44 11.51 0.17
N LEU A 302 -3.70 11.78 0.52
CA LEU A 302 -4.13 13.06 1.09
C LEU A 302 -3.52 13.34 2.47
N ILE A 303 -3.36 12.32 3.33
CA ILE A 303 -2.68 12.48 4.63
C ILE A 303 -1.24 12.91 4.41
N SER A 304 -0.50 12.24 3.54
CA SER A 304 0.88 12.64 3.24
C SER A 304 0.95 14.04 2.62
N TYR A 305 0.05 14.36 1.69
CA TYR A 305 -0.01 15.66 1.03
C TYR A 305 -0.34 16.82 1.98
N TYR A 306 -1.26 16.64 2.94
CA TYR A 306 -1.67 17.70 3.85
C TYR A 306 -0.79 17.85 5.09
N THR A 307 -0.07 16.81 5.50
CA THR A 307 0.75 16.85 6.72
C THR A 307 2.23 17.13 6.47
N LEU A 308 2.71 16.96 5.24
CA LEU A 308 4.09 17.23 4.86
C LEU A 308 4.24 18.56 4.11
N SER A 309 5.46 19.09 4.10
CA SER A 309 5.82 20.21 3.21
C SER A 309 5.75 19.79 1.75
N GLU A 310 5.61 20.75 0.83
CA GLU A 310 5.54 20.48 -0.62
C GLU A 310 6.72 19.63 -1.12
N LYS A 311 7.94 19.94 -0.65
CA LYS A 311 9.16 19.18 -1.01
C LYS A 311 9.13 17.74 -0.50
N GLU A 312 8.48 17.51 0.64
CA GLU A 312 8.42 16.20 1.30
C GLU A 312 7.27 15.33 0.79
N SER A 313 6.15 15.94 0.39
CA SER A 313 5.04 15.24 -0.26
C SER A 313 5.27 14.95 -1.74
N SER A 314 6.25 15.62 -2.37
CA SER A 314 6.54 15.46 -3.79
C SER A 314 7.14 14.09 -4.12
N LEU A 315 6.61 13.48 -5.18
CA LEU A 315 7.13 12.26 -5.80
C LEU A 315 7.87 12.56 -7.11
N THR A 316 8.24 13.83 -7.34
CA THR A 316 8.97 14.25 -8.54
C THR A 316 10.23 13.40 -8.73
N LYS A 317 10.42 12.91 -9.97
CA LYS A 317 11.50 11.99 -10.37
C LYS A 317 11.56 10.65 -9.63
N VAL A 318 10.54 10.28 -8.86
CA VAL A 318 10.38 8.89 -8.41
C VAL A 318 9.69 8.13 -9.55
N GLN A 319 10.39 7.16 -10.13
CA GLN A 319 9.92 6.40 -11.29
C GLN A 319 8.55 5.77 -11.00
N CYS A 320 7.64 5.79 -11.99
CA CYS A 320 6.27 5.26 -11.88
C CYS A 320 5.33 6.03 -10.93
N PHE A 321 5.83 6.97 -10.12
CA PHE A 321 5.02 7.63 -9.09
C PHE A 321 4.81 9.12 -9.34
N ALA A 322 5.79 9.80 -9.96
CA ALA A 322 5.83 11.25 -10.11
C ALA A 322 4.47 11.91 -10.39
N LYS A 323 3.90 11.76 -11.59
CA LYS A 323 2.55 12.28 -11.86
C LYS A 323 1.46 11.33 -11.39
N ASN A 324 1.68 10.02 -11.44
CA ASN A 324 0.62 9.04 -11.21
C ASN A 324 0.04 9.13 -9.79
N ARG A 325 0.86 9.40 -8.77
CA ARG A 325 0.43 9.46 -7.36
C ARG A 325 0.43 10.88 -6.77
N ASP A 326 0.98 11.87 -7.46
CA ASP A 326 0.95 13.25 -6.95
C ASP A 326 -0.48 13.81 -6.92
N VAL A 327 -0.94 14.14 -5.71
CA VAL A 327 -2.27 14.72 -5.44
C VAL A 327 -2.44 16.08 -6.12
N GLY A 328 -1.35 16.85 -6.29
CA GLY A 328 -1.39 18.15 -6.95
C GLY A 328 -1.42 18.08 -8.49
N SER A 329 -1.16 16.91 -9.08
CA SER A 329 -1.11 16.73 -10.54
C SER A 329 -2.48 16.40 -11.11
N GLU A 330 -2.95 17.21 -12.06
CA GLU A 330 -4.20 16.97 -12.81
C GLU A 330 -4.11 15.76 -13.74
N THR A 331 -2.91 15.37 -14.16
CA THR A 331 -2.69 14.31 -15.14
C THR A 331 -1.88 13.14 -14.59
N PHE A 332 -2.03 11.98 -15.22
CA PHE A 332 -1.11 10.86 -15.13
C PHE A 332 0.15 11.10 -15.98
N MET A 333 1.09 10.15 -15.94
CA MET A 333 2.33 10.21 -16.70
C MET A 333 2.10 10.20 -18.23
N ASP A 334 1.04 9.56 -18.72
CA ASP A 334 0.62 9.57 -20.12
C ASP A 334 -0.28 10.76 -20.51
N GLU A 335 -0.34 11.79 -19.65
CA GLU A 335 -1.13 13.02 -19.84
C GLU A 335 -2.65 12.83 -19.77
N SER A 336 -3.14 11.61 -19.54
CA SER A 336 -4.56 11.41 -19.27
C SER A 336 -4.98 12.12 -17.97
N LEU A 337 -6.19 12.71 -17.97
CA LEU A 337 -6.72 13.45 -16.84
C LEU A 337 -7.08 12.53 -15.67
N LYS A 338 -6.81 12.97 -14.43
CA LYS A 338 -7.24 12.32 -13.19
C LYS A 338 -8.71 12.60 -12.89
N GLU A 339 -9.58 12.14 -13.75
CA GLU A 339 -11.03 12.24 -13.61
C GLU A 339 -11.71 10.87 -13.73
N PHE A 340 -12.94 10.75 -13.23
CA PHE A 340 -13.74 9.56 -13.44
C PHE A 340 -14.41 9.60 -14.83
N SER A 341 -13.57 9.61 -15.87
CA SER A 341 -13.98 9.59 -17.28
C SER A 341 -14.87 8.40 -17.61
N VAL A 342 -15.55 8.42 -18.77
CA VAL A 342 -16.37 7.28 -19.22
C VAL A 342 -15.54 5.99 -19.26
N THR A 343 -14.32 6.05 -19.78
CA THR A 343 -13.39 4.90 -19.84
C THR A 343 -13.03 4.41 -18.44
N ALA A 344 -12.63 5.31 -17.54
CA ALA A 344 -12.29 4.94 -16.17
C ALA A 344 -13.48 4.25 -15.48
N ARG A 345 -14.69 4.79 -15.59
CA ARG A 345 -15.90 4.20 -15.01
C ARG A 345 -16.21 2.82 -15.56
N ILE A 346 -16.18 2.66 -16.89
CA ILE A 346 -16.40 1.35 -17.52
C ILE A 346 -15.39 0.33 -16.99
N TYR A 347 -14.13 0.70 -16.86
CA TYR A 347 -13.06 -0.23 -16.46
C TYR A 347 -13.16 -0.60 -14.97
N MET A 348 -13.40 0.39 -14.10
CA MET A 348 -13.62 0.20 -12.65
C MET A 348 -14.84 -0.66 -12.36
N ASP A 349 -15.95 -0.46 -13.08
CA ASP A 349 -17.20 -1.18 -12.85
C ASP A 349 -17.25 -2.54 -13.56
N SER A 350 -16.29 -2.82 -14.44
CA SER A 350 -16.26 -4.04 -15.24
C SER A 350 -15.72 -5.24 -14.47
N THR A 351 -16.37 -6.40 -14.70
CA THR A 351 -15.87 -7.71 -14.27
C THR A 351 -14.92 -8.36 -15.30
N TYR A 352 -14.67 -7.70 -16.42
CA TYR A 352 -13.76 -8.14 -17.47
C TYR A 352 -12.37 -7.54 -17.26
N LYS A 353 -11.32 -8.33 -17.48
CA LYS A 353 -9.92 -7.87 -17.40
C LYS A 353 -9.48 -7.26 -18.73
N PHE A 354 -9.28 -5.95 -18.79
CA PHE A 354 -9.02 -5.27 -20.06
C PHE A 354 -7.59 -5.39 -20.58
N SER A 355 -6.57 -5.48 -19.72
CA SER A 355 -5.18 -5.81 -20.12
C SER A 355 -4.29 -6.04 -18.88
N ASP A 356 -3.21 -6.79 -19.06
CA ASP A 356 -2.11 -6.95 -18.08
C ASP A 356 -0.86 -6.15 -18.45
N ASP A 357 -0.87 -5.43 -19.57
CA ASP A 357 0.28 -4.64 -20.06
C ASP A 357 0.43 -3.37 -19.22
N ARG A 358 0.88 -3.58 -17.98
CA ARG A 358 1.25 -2.52 -17.06
C ARG A 358 2.55 -1.91 -17.54
N ASN A 359 2.48 -0.66 -17.97
CA ASN A 359 3.65 0.20 -17.99
C ASN A 359 3.47 1.27 -16.90
N CYS A 360 4.57 1.86 -16.45
CA CYS A 360 4.54 2.88 -15.41
C CYS A 360 3.96 4.23 -15.85
N ASN A 361 3.59 4.38 -17.11
CA ASN A 361 3.15 5.65 -17.69
C ASN A 361 1.63 5.71 -17.84
N THR A 362 0.98 4.57 -18.07
CA THR A 362 -0.45 4.47 -18.36
C THR A 362 -1.20 3.98 -17.12
N PRO A 363 -2.24 4.71 -16.65
CA PRO A 363 -3.02 4.29 -15.50
C PRO A 363 -3.81 3.01 -15.80
N ASN A 364 -3.94 2.15 -14.79
CA ASN A 364 -4.81 0.99 -14.80
C ASN A 364 -6.04 1.25 -13.92
N TYR A 365 -7.16 1.61 -14.53
CA TYR A 365 -8.42 1.86 -13.81
C TYR A 365 -9.05 0.61 -13.15
N GLN A 366 -8.41 -0.56 -13.26
CA GLN A 366 -8.77 -1.76 -12.50
C GLN A 366 -7.83 -2.01 -11.29
N GLU A 367 -6.95 -1.07 -10.98
CA GLU A 367 -6.06 -1.09 -9.82
C GLU A 367 -6.45 0.01 -8.84
N ILE A 368 -6.50 -0.33 -7.55
CA ILE A 368 -6.96 0.58 -6.50
C ILE A 368 -6.05 1.82 -6.37
N HIS A 369 -4.79 1.71 -6.75
CA HIS A 369 -3.79 2.79 -6.65
C HIS A 369 -4.10 3.93 -7.63
N ASP A 370 -4.38 3.63 -8.89
CA ASP A 370 -4.66 4.66 -9.91
C ASP A 370 -6.05 5.26 -9.71
N VAL A 371 -7.04 4.43 -9.33
CA VAL A 371 -8.36 4.92 -8.95
C VAL A 371 -8.30 5.78 -7.68
N GLY A 372 -7.47 5.39 -6.71
CA GLY A 372 -7.18 6.17 -5.52
C GLY A 372 -6.54 7.51 -5.85
N ALA A 373 -5.62 7.55 -6.81
CA ALA A 373 -5.01 8.79 -7.28
C ALA A 373 -6.02 9.75 -7.93
N ILE A 374 -6.97 9.24 -8.73
CA ILE A 374 -8.10 10.05 -9.23
C ILE A 374 -8.89 10.63 -8.07
N PHE A 375 -9.28 9.79 -7.11
CA PHE A 375 -10.06 10.23 -5.96
C PHE A 375 -9.33 11.28 -5.14
N ALA A 376 -8.03 11.10 -4.88
CA ALA A 376 -7.22 12.03 -4.08
C ALA A 376 -7.13 13.40 -4.75
N TYR A 377 -6.82 13.45 -6.04
CA TYR A 377 -6.80 14.70 -6.81
C TYR A 377 -8.17 15.40 -6.77
N GLN A 378 -9.25 14.68 -7.08
CA GLN A 378 -10.60 15.25 -7.10
C GLN A 378 -11.06 15.72 -5.71
N ALA A 379 -10.70 14.99 -4.65
CA ALA A 379 -10.95 15.40 -3.28
C ALA A 379 -10.24 16.71 -2.94
N ASP A 380 -8.95 16.86 -3.29
CA ASP A 380 -8.25 18.12 -3.06
C ASP A 380 -8.83 19.27 -3.90
N GLN A 381 -9.15 19.06 -5.17
CA GLN A 381 -9.78 20.10 -6.00
C GLN A 381 -11.11 20.57 -5.40
N LEU A 382 -11.96 19.63 -4.94
CA LEU A 382 -13.20 19.97 -4.27
C LEU A 382 -12.99 20.66 -2.93
N LEU A 383 -11.92 20.38 -2.18
CA LEU A 383 -11.64 21.11 -0.95
C LEU A 383 -11.05 22.49 -1.25
N SER A 384 -10.12 22.62 -2.20
CA SER A 384 -9.46 23.85 -2.63
C SER A 384 -10.41 24.95 -3.09
N GLN A 385 -11.56 24.57 -3.65
CA GLN A 385 -12.60 25.53 -4.06
C GLN A 385 -13.26 26.28 -2.89
N VAL A 386 -13.11 25.81 -1.65
CA VAL A 386 -13.75 26.38 -0.45
C VAL A 386 -12.77 26.60 0.71
N LEU A 387 -11.71 25.81 0.80
CA LEU A 387 -10.72 25.87 1.87
C LEU A 387 -9.33 26.06 1.25
N ALA A 388 -8.70 27.19 1.55
CA ALA A 388 -7.35 27.49 1.07
C ALA A 388 -6.28 26.66 1.81
N GLU A 389 -6.33 26.67 3.15
CA GLU A 389 -5.24 26.13 3.98
C GLU A 389 -5.26 24.61 4.13
N LYS A 390 -4.09 23.97 4.00
CA LYS A 390 -3.91 22.51 4.18
C LYS A 390 -4.44 22.01 5.52
N GLU A 391 -4.27 22.78 6.59
CA GLU A 391 -4.76 22.42 7.93
C GLU A 391 -6.29 22.30 7.97
N MET A 392 -7.00 23.24 7.34
CA MET A 392 -8.46 23.21 7.27
C MET A 392 -8.95 22.04 6.42
N LYS A 393 -8.29 21.78 5.29
CA LYS A 393 -8.58 20.61 4.44
C LYS A 393 -8.38 19.30 5.19
N LEU A 394 -7.27 19.16 5.92
CA LEU A 394 -6.98 17.99 6.75
C LEU A 394 -8.05 17.79 7.84
N LYS A 395 -8.47 18.87 8.51
CA LYS A 395 -9.53 18.82 9.53
C LYS A 395 -10.85 18.34 8.94
N VAL A 396 -11.23 18.81 7.75
CA VAL A 396 -12.43 18.34 7.05
C VAL A 396 -12.28 16.90 6.58
N LEU A 397 -11.12 16.50 6.06
CA LEU A 397 -10.83 15.12 5.65
C LEU A 397 -10.95 14.13 6.82
N LEU A 398 -10.40 14.47 7.99
CA LEU A 398 -10.50 13.61 9.18
C LEU A 398 -11.92 13.54 9.74
N LYS A 399 -12.68 14.65 9.69
CA LYS A 399 -14.11 14.65 10.00
C LYS A 399 -14.88 13.77 9.00
N TRP A 400 -14.57 13.87 7.72
CA TRP A 400 -15.13 13.04 6.66
C TRP A 400 -14.88 11.56 6.92
N LEU A 401 -13.66 11.14 7.24
CA LEU A 401 -13.35 9.73 7.52
C LEU A 401 -14.25 9.16 8.63
N LYS A 402 -14.48 9.92 9.71
CA LYS A 402 -15.35 9.50 10.83
C LYS A 402 -16.82 9.34 10.39
N VAL A 403 -17.32 10.27 9.59
CA VAL A 403 -18.71 10.23 9.09
C VAL A 403 -18.87 9.13 8.03
N PHE A 404 -17.89 9.01 7.12
CA PHE A 404 -17.82 7.97 6.10
C PHE A 404 -17.77 6.58 6.71
N ALA A 405 -17.01 6.37 7.79
CA ALA A 405 -16.97 5.11 8.52
C ALA A 405 -18.36 4.65 9.01
N ILE A 406 -19.27 5.59 9.30
CA ILE A 406 -20.65 5.30 9.70
C ILE A 406 -21.52 5.05 8.45
N LYS A 407 -21.42 5.91 7.43
CA LYS A 407 -22.29 5.89 6.25
C LYS A 407 -21.91 4.88 5.15
N LYS A 408 -20.72 4.29 5.20
CA LYS A 408 -20.21 3.38 4.16
C LYS A 408 -21.14 2.20 3.83
N SER A 409 -21.97 1.75 4.79
CA SER A 409 -22.97 0.71 4.56
C SER A 409 -24.01 1.10 3.53
N ASP A 410 -24.32 2.39 3.45
CA ASP A 410 -25.37 2.97 2.61
C ASP A 410 -24.99 2.88 1.11
N PHE A 411 -23.72 2.59 0.83
CA PHE A 411 -23.15 2.51 -0.53
C PHE A 411 -22.80 1.07 -0.93
N LYS A 412 -22.98 0.07 -0.05
CA LYS A 412 -22.51 -1.31 -0.28
C LYS A 412 -23.10 -2.01 -1.50
N THR A 413 -24.23 -1.51 -2.03
CA THR A 413 -24.91 -2.08 -3.19
C THR A 413 -24.69 -1.28 -4.47
N SER A 414 -23.93 -0.19 -4.41
CA SER A 414 -23.62 0.68 -5.54
C SER A 414 -22.51 0.08 -6.42
N SER A 415 -22.45 0.53 -7.68
CA SER A 415 -21.24 0.35 -8.51
C SER A 415 -20.05 1.07 -7.87
N VAL A 416 -18.82 0.76 -8.32
CA VAL A 416 -17.60 1.42 -7.81
C VAL A 416 -17.70 2.92 -8.06
N SER A 417 -18.05 3.31 -9.28
CA SER A 417 -18.17 4.71 -9.70
C SER A 417 -19.18 5.51 -8.86
N VAL A 418 -20.37 4.94 -8.60
CA VAL A 418 -21.39 5.59 -7.76
C VAL A 418 -20.92 5.65 -6.30
N TYR A 419 -20.22 4.63 -5.81
CA TYR A 419 -19.63 4.65 -4.46
C TYR A 419 -18.63 5.81 -4.31
N MET A 420 -17.76 6.01 -5.32
CA MET A 420 -16.80 7.13 -5.34
C MET A 420 -17.51 8.48 -5.35
N PHE A 421 -18.53 8.63 -6.21
CA PHE A 421 -19.32 9.87 -6.30
C PHE A 421 -19.93 10.24 -4.94
N ARG A 422 -20.59 9.29 -4.27
CA ARG A 422 -21.22 9.53 -2.95
C ARG A 422 -20.22 9.85 -1.85
N SER A 423 -19.01 9.31 -1.97
CA SER A 423 -17.93 9.57 -1.01
C SER A 423 -17.38 10.99 -1.16
N LEU A 424 -17.18 11.47 -2.40
CA LEU A 424 -16.79 12.86 -2.69
C LEU A 424 -17.90 13.87 -2.40
N GLU A 425 -19.15 13.49 -2.66
CA GLU A 425 -20.32 14.29 -2.29
C GLU A 425 -20.37 14.56 -0.79
N LEU A 426 -20.19 13.51 0.02
CA LEU A 426 -20.12 13.63 1.48
C LEU A 426 -18.97 14.53 1.93
N LEU A 427 -17.80 14.43 1.29
CA LEU A 427 -16.64 15.28 1.59
C LEU A 427 -16.96 16.75 1.31
N ARG A 428 -17.50 17.05 0.13
CA ARG A 428 -17.85 18.41 -0.27
C ARG A 428 -18.91 19.02 0.64
N LYS A 429 -19.94 18.25 1.01
CA LYS A 429 -20.92 18.69 2.02
C LYS A 429 -20.25 19.07 3.34
N LEU A 430 -19.36 18.22 3.85
CA LEU A 430 -18.70 18.51 5.12
C LEU A 430 -17.77 19.73 5.06
N ALA A 431 -17.23 20.05 3.88
CA ALA A 431 -16.47 21.27 3.66
C ALA A 431 -17.35 22.53 3.72
N ARG A 432 -18.56 22.49 3.12
CA ARG A 432 -19.55 23.57 3.25
C ARG A 432 -20.07 23.74 4.68
N ASP A 433 -20.40 22.62 5.33
CA ASP A 433 -20.81 22.62 6.74
C ASP A 433 -19.73 23.20 7.65
N TYR A 434 -18.44 23.06 7.30
CA TYR A 434 -17.33 23.65 8.05
C TYR A 434 -17.32 25.18 8.00
N LEU A 435 -17.78 25.77 6.90
CA LEU A 435 -17.89 27.21 6.69
C LEU A 435 -19.25 27.77 7.13
N ASN A 436 -20.15 26.94 7.65
CA ASN A 436 -21.56 27.27 7.88
C ASN A 436 -22.28 27.72 6.59
N GLU A 437 -21.90 27.15 5.46
CA GLU A 437 -22.53 27.41 4.16
C GLU A 437 -23.42 26.23 3.76
N GLU A 438 -24.49 26.52 3.02
CA GLU A 438 -25.36 25.49 2.47
C GLU A 438 -24.71 24.79 1.26
N PHE A 439 -24.99 23.50 1.12
CA PHE A 439 -24.62 22.75 -0.08
C PHE A 439 -25.58 23.13 -1.21
N GLY A 440 -25.07 23.67 -2.31
CA GLY A 440 -25.90 24.22 -3.38
C GLY A 440 -25.64 23.62 -4.76
N ALA A 441 -26.37 24.11 -5.76
CA ALA A 441 -26.27 23.65 -7.15
C ALA A 441 -24.84 23.73 -7.72
N VAL A 442 -24.08 24.77 -7.34
CA VAL A 442 -22.67 24.94 -7.74
C VAL A 442 -21.79 23.80 -7.22
N ASP A 443 -22.05 23.31 -6.01
CA ASP A 443 -21.29 22.18 -5.45
C ASP A 443 -21.55 20.89 -6.21
N CYS A 444 -22.80 20.66 -6.60
CA CYS A 444 -23.16 19.53 -7.42
C CYS A 444 -22.56 19.63 -8.83
N GLN A 445 -22.47 20.85 -9.39
CA GLN A 445 -21.82 21.07 -10.68
C GLN A 445 -20.31 20.78 -10.60
N SER A 446 -19.62 21.23 -9.54
CA SER A 446 -18.21 20.89 -9.32
C SER A 446 -18.00 19.39 -9.20
N LEU A 447 -18.86 18.69 -8.46
CA LEU A 447 -18.79 17.23 -8.34
C LEU A 447 -19.02 16.53 -9.70
N ARG A 448 -19.90 17.05 -10.54
CA ARG A 448 -20.13 16.52 -11.90
C ARG A 448 -18.95 16.74 -12.84
N ARG A 449 -18.08 17.73 -12.61
CA ARG A 449 -16.82 17.86 -13.37
C ARG A 449 -15.85 16.71 -13.07
N ALA A 450 -15.84 16.19 -11.85
CA ALA A 450 -15.08 14.99 -11.51
C ALA A 450 -15.62 13.72 -12.19
N PHE A 451 -16.90 13.72 -12.58
CA PHE A 451 -17.61 12.61 -13.24
C PHE A 451 -18.27 13.08 -14.55
N PRO A 452 -17.50 13.42 -15.58
CA PRO A 452 -18.06 13.97 -16.82
C PRO A 452 -19.05 12.99 -17.47
N TYR A 453 -20.03 13.53 -18.20
CA TYR A 453 -21.08 12.76 -18.88
C TYR A 453 -22.04 11.98 -17.97
N THR A 454 -22.26 12.44 -16.72
CA THR A 454 -23.22 11.85 -15.76
C THR A 454 -24.45 12.71 -15.50
N SER A 455 -24.61 13.85 -16.17
CA SER A 455 -25.64 14.86 -15.86
C SER A 455 -27.08 14.31 -15.88
N ASN A 456 -27.32 13.29 -16.70
CA ASN A 456 -28.64 12.68 -16.91
C ASN A 456 -28.81 11.35 -16.16
N ASP A 457 -27.79 10.86 -15.46
CA ASP A 457 -27.87 9.59 -14.71
C ASP A 457 -28.34 9.86 -13.28
N GLU A 458 -29.48 9.26 -12.91
CA GLU A 458 -30.09 9.43 -11.59
C GLU A 458 -29.18 8.98 -10.44
N ASN A 459 -28.28 8.03 -10.70
CA ASN A 459 -27.33 7.55 -9.71
C ASN A 459 -26.32 8.63 -9.28
N TYR A 460 -26.11 9.65 -10.12
CA TYR A 460 -25.19 10.78 -9.92
C TYR A 460 -25.93 12.10 -9.64
N ARG A 461 -27.20 12.04 -9.23
CA ARG A 461 -27.88 13.20 -8.65
C ARG A 461 -27.38 13.44 -7.23
N CYS A 462 -27.00 14.68 -6.92
CA CYS A 462 -26.63 15.04 -5.57
C CYS A 462 -27.85 14.93 -4.64
N LYS A 463 -27.68 14.23 -3.53
CA LYS A 463 -28.68 13.96 -2.48
C LYS A 463 -28.77 15.09 -1.45
N TYR A 464 -27.79 15.98 -1.39
CA TYR A 464 -27.77 17.10 -0.44
C TYR A 464 -28.16 18.44 -1.07
N LEU A 465 -28.69 18.41 -2.30
CA LEU A 465 -29.34 19.56 -2.93
C LEU A 465 -30.76 19.77 -2.41
#